data_AF-A0A2S7TM94-F1
#
_entry.id   AF-A0A2S7TM94-F1
#
_cell.length_a   1.000
_cell.length_b   1.000
_cell.length_c   1.000
_cell.angle_alpha   90.00
_cell.angle_beta   90.00
_cell.angle_gamma   90.00
#
_symmetry.space_group_name_H-M   'P 1'
#
loop_
_entity.id
_entity.type
_entity.pdbx_description
1 polymer ?
#
loop_
_entity_poly.entity_id
_entity_poly.type
_entity_poly.pdbx_seq_one_letter_code
_entity_poly.pdbx_strand_id
1 'polypeptide(L)'
;MNNELERSLQYIKSKTNRKTGFVLPDDYLKDFSDTLITHKNKIISNNNPFQVPQDYFENFDEMLTEKIQKESTTKIKVIPLYKKVLKTIPSIAAACLLIFTIYTYNSSKNNLLFDIDTISQDELDALYENGNFNLDNDALSLAISEYSINFDEEIASALNLNNESVETYLNSIDPNSILDEIP
;
A
#
# COMPACT_ATOMS: atom_id res chain seq x y z
N MET A 1 18.82 9.92 80.12
CA MET A 1 18.78 9.63 78.66
C MET A 1 17.80 10.51 77.89
N ASN A 2 16.69 10.98 78.48
CA ASN A 2 15.69 11.80 77.76
C ASN A 2 16.11 13.25 77.47
N ASN A 3 16.86 13.90 78.37
CA ASN A 3 17.15 15.33 78.25
C ASN A 3 18.02 15.70 77.03
N GLU A 4 18.91 14.81 76.59
CA GLU A 4 19.75 15.04 75.39
C GLU A 4 18.94 14.86 74.09
N LEU A 5 18.04 13.86 74.07
CA LEU A 5 17.11 13.62 72.97
C LEU A 5 16.16 14.80 72.79
N GLU A 6 15.58 15.32 73.88
CA GLU A 6 14.71 16.50 73.82
C GLU A 6 15.45 17.74 73.31
N ARG A 7 16.68 17.97 73.78
CA ARG A 7 17.50 19.12 73.33
C ARG A 7 17.86 19.02 71.85
N SER A 8 18.21 17.83 71.36
CA SER A 8 18.52 17.62 69.94
C SER A 8 17.29 17.80 69.04
N LEU A 9 16.12 17.29 69.45
CA LEU A 9 14.85 17.52 68.75
C LEU A 9 14.47 18.99 68.71
N GLN A 10 14.61 19.70 69.84
CA GLN A 10 14.34 21.14 69.92
C GLN A 10 15.29 21.95 69.03
N TYR A 11 16.58 21.58 68.99
CA TYR A 11 17.57 22.20 68.10
C TYR A 11 17.21 22.01 66.62
N ILE A 12 16.88 20.78 66.21
CA ILE A 12 16.49 20.49 64.82
C ILE A 12 15.21 21.24 64.43
N LYS A 13 14.21 21.30 65.32
CA LYS A 13 12.96 22.06 65.10
C LYS A 13 13.24 23.55 64.91
N SER A 14 14.17 24.11 65.70
CA SER A 14 14.56 25.53 65.60
C SER A 14 15.28 25.86 64.30
N LYS A 15 16.09 24.93 63.76
CA LYS A 15 16.89 25.16 62.56
C LYS A 15 16.16 24.90 61.26
N THR A 16 15.21 23.97 61.27
CA THR A 16 14.53 23.54 60.03
C THR A 16 13.26 24.31 59.73
N ASN A 17 12.67 25.01 60.71
CA ASN A 17 11.37 25.71 60.64
C ASN A 17 10.25 24.88 59.98
N ARG A 18 10.39 23.55 59.98
CA ARG A 18 9.42 22.60 59.43
C ARG A 18 8.76 21.91 60.60
N LYS A 19 7.43 21.88 60.61
CA LYS A 19 6.70 20.82 61.32
C LYS A 19 7.02 19.53 60.55
N THR A 20 8.11 18.86 60.91
CA THR A 20 8.51 17.61 60.26
C THR A 20 7.37 16.62 60.44
N GLY A 21 6.69 16.23 59.36
CA GLY A 21 5.57 15.28 59.38
C GLY A 21 5.98 13.83 59.70
N PHE A 22 7.20 13.63 60.17
CA PHE A 22 7.79 12.33 60.50
C PHE A 22 7.98 12.14 62.01
N VAL A 23 7.09 12.73 62.82
CA VAL A 23 7.03 12.44 64.25
C VAL A 23 5.95 11.38 64.44
N LEU A 24 6.36 10.22 64.94
CA LEU A 24 5.41 9.17 65.30
C LEU A 24 4.58 9.68 66.51
N PRO A 25 3.27 9.44 66.54
CA PRO A 25 2.47 9.67 67.73
C PRO A 25 3.07 8.95 68.93
N ASP A 26 2.88 9.54 70.11
CA ASP A 26 3.24 8.89 71.37
C ASP A 26 2.57 7.50 71.42
N ASP A 27 3.31 6.51 71.89
CA ASP A 27 2.89 5.11 72.01
C ASP A 27 2.57 4.35 70.71
N TYR A 28 2.75 4.93 69.51
CA TYR A 28 2.48 4.25 68.22
C TYR A 28 3.13 2.86 68.11
N LEU A 29 4.41 2.76 68.47
CA LEU A 29 5.14 1.48 68.38
C LEU A 29 4.70 0.47 69.43
N LYS A 30 4.22 0.97 70.58
CA LYS A 30 3.71 0.13 71.66
C LYS A 30 2.34 -0.43 71.28
N ASP A 31 1.44 0.41 70.78
CA ASP A 31 0.13 0.01 70.26
C ASP A 31 0.25 -0.94 69.08
N PHE A 32 1.20 -0.70 68.17
CA PHE A 32 1.51 -1.60 67.05
C PHE A 32 1.98 -2.98 67.52
N SER A 33 2.86 -3.03 68.53
CA SER A 33 3.32 -4.29 69.10
C SER A 33 2.17 -5.05 69.78
N ASP A 34 1.38 -4.35 70.58
CA ASP A 34 0.25 -4.93 71.32
C ASP A 34 -0.80 -5.49 70.33
N THR A 35 -1.12 -4.73 69.27
CA THR A 35 -2.04 -5.19 68.21
C THR A 35 -1.53 -6.38 67.42
N LEU A 36 -0.23 -6.44 67.08
CA LEU A 36 0.37 -7.60 66.42
C LEU A 36 0.29 -8.88 67.26
N ILE A 37 0.55 -8.78 68.57
CA ILE A 37 0.48 -9.94 69.47
C ILE A 37 -0.96 -10.44 69.60
N THR A 38 -1.93 -9.53 69.73
CA THR A 38 -3.36 -9.88 69.74
C THR A 38 -3.79 -10.56 68.43
N HIS A 39 -3.36 -10.04 67.28
CA HIS A 39 -3.69 -10.63 65.96
C HIS A 39 -3.03 -11.99 65.75
N LYS A 40 -1.77 -12.17 66.17
CA LYS A 40 -1.08 -13.46 66.11
C LYS A 40 -1.85 -14.54 66.89
N ASN A 41 -2.31 -14.22 68.09
CA ASN A 41 -3.06 -15.17 68.91
C ASN A 41 -4.45 -15.50 68.32
N LYS A 42 -5.06 -14.58 67.55
CA LYS A 42 -6.32 -14.82 66.85
C LYS A 42 -6.16 -15.70 65.60
N ILE A 43 -5.03 -15.58 64.89
CA ILE A 43 -4.73 -16.37 63.69
C ILE A 43 -4.31 -17.81 64.06
N ILE A 44 -3.71 -18.01 65.25
CA ILE A 44 -3.37 -19.34 65.80
C ILE A 44 -4.58 -19.97 66.54
N SER A 45 -5.80 -19.66 66.11
CA SER A 45 -6.98 -20.44 66.55
C SER A 45 -6.97 -21.77 65.80
N ASN A 46 -6.88 -22.88 66.55
CA ASN A 46 -6.87 -24.34 66.26
C ASN A 46 -7.12 -24.94 64.86
N ASN A 47 -7.62 -24.21 63.87
CA ASN A 47 -7.77 -24.68 62.50
C ASN A 47 -6.55 -24.21 61.72
N ASN A 48 -5.56 -25.10 61.58
CA ASN A 48 -4.34 -24.84 60.84
C ASN A 48 -4.71 -24.51 59.38
N PRO A 49 -4.66 -23.23 58.94
CA PRO A 49 -5.18 -22.82 57.63
C PRO A 49 -4.30 -23.35 56.48
N PHE A 50 -3.17 -23.97 56.82
CA PHE A 50 -2.22 -24.59 55.90
C PHE A 50 -2.34 -26.12 55.84
N GLN A 51 -3.40 -26.71 56.42
CA GLN A 51 -3.67 -28.13 56.21
C GLN A 51 -4.15 -28.36 54.78
N VAL A 52 -3.41 -29.21 54.07
CA VAL A 52 -3.85 -29.72 52.77
C VAL A 52 -5.09 -30.60 52.94
N PRO A 53 -6.00 -30.62 51.96
CA PRO A 53 -7.13 -31.54 51.98
C PRO A 53 -6.69 -32.99 52.13
N GLN A 54 -7.54 -33.81 52.75
CA GLN A 54 -7.35 -35.24 52.81
C GLN A 54 -7.21 -35.80 51.38
N ASP A 55 -6.23 -36.69 51.19
CA ASP A 55 -5.94 -37.38 49.92
C ASP A 55 -5.52 -36.46 48.75
N TYR A 56 -5.11 -35.21 49.04
CA TYR A 56 -4.65 -34.25 48.01
C TYR A 56 -3.54 -34.81 47.12
N PHE A 57 -2.51 -35.41 47.73
CA PHE A 57 -1.38 -35.97 47.00
C PHE A 57 -1.69 -37.32 46.36
N GLU A 58 -2.62 -38.09 46.94
CA GLU A 58 -3.02 -39.40 46.42
C GLU A 58 -3.82 -39.26 45.12
N ASN A 59 -4.68 -38.24 45.04
CA ASN A 59 -5.51 -37.98 43.85
C ASN A 59 -4.88 -36.98 42.86
N PHE A 60 -3.69 -36.45 43.16
CA PHE A 60 -3.06 -35.41 42.35
C PHE A 60 -2.83 -35.83 40.90
N ASP A 61 -2.30 -37.05 40.70
CA ASP A 61 -1.97 -37.56 39.36
C ASP A 61 -3.23 -37.78 38.51
N GLU A 62 -4.32 -38.26 39.12
CA GLU A 62 -5.61 -38.45 38.45
C GLU A 62 -6.23 -37.10 38.05
N MET A 63 -6.25 -36.13 38.99
CA MET A 63 -6.72 -34.77 38.73
C MET A 63 -5.93 -34.07 37.63
N LEU A 64 -4.60 -34.23 37.62
CA LEU A 64 -3.73 -33.67 36.59
C LEU A 64 -4.03 -34.27 35.22
N THR A 65 -4.16 -35.60 35.16
CA THR A 65 -4.44 -36.33 33.92
C THR A 65 -5.82 -35.96 33.34
N GLU A 66 -6.86 -35.86 34.17
CA GLU A 66 -8.20 -35.44 33.75
C GLU A 66 -8.17 -34.03 33.14
N LYS A 67 -7.40 -33.12 33.77
CA LYS A 67 -7.31 -31.72 33.33
C LYS A 67 -6.61 -31.58 31.98
N ILE A 68 -5.52 -32.32 31.77
CA ILE A 68 -4.78 -32.33 30.50
C ILE A 68 -5.63 -32.95 29.37
N GLN A 69 -6.37 -34.03 29.66
CA GLN A 69 -7.24 -34.67 28.67
C GLN A 69 -8.42 -33.77 28.28
N LYS A 70 -9.05 -33.07 29.23
CA LYS A 70 -10.13 -32.10 28.94
C LYS A 70 -9.69 -31.00 27.98
N GLU A 71 -8.48 -30.45 28.14
CA GLU A 71 -7.95 -29.43 27.22
C GLU A 71 -7.76 -29.95 25.79
N SER A 72 -7.41 -31.22 25.60
CA SER A 72 -7.20 -31.83 24.28
C SER A 72 -8.48 -32.04 23.45
N THR A 73 -9.65 -32.10 24.10
CA THR A 73 -10.93 -32.37 23.43
C THR A 73 -11.53 -31.14 22.75
N THR A 74 -11.08 -29.95 23.13
CA THR A 74 -11.49 -28.72 22.47
C THR A 74 -10.64 -28.54 21.22
N LYS A 75 -11.01 -29.22 20.12
CA LYS A 75 -10.44 -28.93 18.79
C LYS A 75 -10.70 -27.45 18.49
N ILE A 76 -9.72 -26.60 18.76
CA ILE A 76 -9.73 -25.19 18.39
C ILE A 76 -9.93 -25.17 16.88
N LYS A 77 -11.08 -24.65 16.42
CA LYS A 77 -11.41 -24.56 15.00
C LYS A 77 -10.52 -23.51 14.35
N VAL A 78 -9.30 -23.90 14.01
CA VAL A 78 -8.38 -23.06 13.24
C VAL A 78 -8.86 -23.04 11.79
N ILE A 79 -9.28 -21.86 11.32
CA ILE A 79 -9.56 -21.64 9.91
C ILE A 79 -8.21 -21.31 9.26
N PRO A 80 -7.68 -22.14 8.36
CA PRO A 80 -6.39 -21.87 7.78
C PRO A 80 -6.48 -20.69 6.79
N LEU A 81 -5.54 -19.75 6.91
CA LEU A 81 -5.58 -18.46 6.23
C LEU A 81 -5.65 -18.58 4.70
N TYR A 82 -5.00 -19.60 4.13
CA TYR A 82 -4.97 -19.85 2.69
C TYR A 82 -6.36 -20.04 2.07
N LYS A 83 -7.32 -20.63 2.81
CA LYS A 83 -8.70 -20.81 2.32
C LYS A 83 -9.43 -19.48 2.15
N LYS A 84 -9.12 -18.51 3.02
CA LYS A 84 -9.71 -17.17 2.95
C LYS A 84 -9.10 -16.37 1.80
N VAL A 85 -7.79 -16.50 1.59
CA VAL A 85 -7.07 -15.85 0.48
C VAL A 85 -7.50 -16.42 -0.88
N LEU A 86 -7.60 -17.75 -1.02
CA LEU A 86 -8.04 -18.40 -2.27
C LEU A 86 -9.43 -17.94 -2.73
N LYS A 87 -10.36 -17.68 -1.81
CA LYS A 87 -11.71 -17.19 -2.14
C LYS A 87 -11.71 -15.75 -2.68
N THR A 88 -10.71 -14.94 -2.33
CA THR A 88 -10.60 -13.53 -2.76
C THR A 88 -9.78 -13.33 -4.04
N ILE A 89 -9.03 -14.35 -4.50
CA ILE A 89 -8.22 -14.28 -5.72
C ILE A 89 -9.01 -13.85 -6.97
N PRO A 90 -10.18 -14.43 -7.31
CA PRO A 90 -10.86 -14.07 -8.56
C PRO A 90 -11.36 -12.61 -8.56
N SER A 91 -11.77 -12.10 -7.39
CA SER A 91 -12.21 -10.69 -7.24
C SER A 91 -11.05 -9.72 -7.43
N ILE A 92 -9.89 -10.00 -6.83
CA ILE A 92 -8.68 -9.18 -6.98
C ILE A 92 -8.17 -9.23 -8.42
N ALA A 93 -8.16 -10.40 -9.05
CA ALA A 93 -7.73 -10.55 -10.45
C ALA A 93 -8.57 -9.69 -11.40
N ALA A 94 -9.89 -9.65 -11.24
CA ALA A 94 -10.77 -8.80 -12.05
C ALA A 94 -10.49 -7.30 -11.86
N ALA A 95 -10.27 -6.85 -10.62
CA ALA A 95 -9.90 -5.47 -10.33
C ALA A 95 -8.52 -5.11 -10.92
N CYS A 96 -7.54 -6.02 -10.84
CA CYS A 96 -6.23 -5.84 -11.44
C CYS A 96 -6.31 -5.70 -12.96
N LEU A 97 -7.19 -6.47 -13.63
CA LEU A 97 -7.41 -6.32 -15.07
C LEU A 97 -8.01 -4.95 -15.42
N LEU A 98 -8.98 -4.45 -14.66
CA LEU A 98 -9.54 -3.12 -14.87
C LEU A 98 -8.50 -2.01 -14.66
N ILE A 99 -7.69 -2.12 -13.61
CA ILE A 99 -6.61 -1.17 -13.35
C ILE A 99 -5.56 -1.23 -14.46
N PHE A 100 -5.22 -2.44 -14.95
CA PHE A 100 -4.28 -2.63 -16.04
C PHE A 100 -4.78 -2.02 -17.35
N THR A 101 -6.05 -2.25 -17.73
CA THR A 101 -6.63 -1.66 -18.94
C THR A 101 -6.73 -0.14 -18.87
N ILE A 102 -7.07 0.41 -17.70
CA ILE A 102 -7.10 1.85 -17.48
C ILE A 102 -5.67 2.42 -17.53
N TYR A 103 -4.70 1.75 -16.92
CA TYR A 103 -3.31 2.16 -16.93
C TYR A 103 -2.71 2.14 -18.34
N THR A 104 -2.93 1.07 -19.11
CA THR A 104 -2.45 0.98 -20.49
C THR A 104 -3.11 2.04 -21.38
N TYR A 105 -4.41 2.30 -21.22
CA TYR A 105 -5.11 3.36 -21.96
C TYR A 105 -4.57 4.77 -21.65
N ASN A 106 -4.33 5.10 -20.38
CA ASN A 106 -3.77 6.40 -20.00
C ASN A 106 -2.29 6.54 -20.39
N SER A 107 -1.50 5.46 -20.29
CA SER A 107 -0.11 5.43 -20.75
C SER A 107 -0.01 5.58 -22.26
N SER A 108 -0.95 4.96 -22.99
CA SER A 108 -1.07 5.07 -24.44
C SER A 108 -1.47 6.48 -24.88
N LYS A 109 -2.32 7.20 -24.13
CA LYS A 109 -2.61 8.63 -24.39
C LYS A 109 -1.39 9.54 -24.33
N ASN A 110 -0.34 9.17 -23.58
CA ASN A 110 0.90 9.94 -23.51
C ASN A 110 1.92 9.57 -24.61
N ASN A 111 1.60 8.58 -25.47
CA ASN A 111 2.41 8.17 -26.63
C ASN A 111 1.55 7.88 -27.88
N LEU A 112 0.35 8.45 -27.97
CA LEU A 112 -0.54 8.39 -29.15
C LEU A 112 -0.63 9.75 -29.84
N LEU A 113 0.32 10.64 -29.58
CA LEU A 113 0.61 11.69 -30.55
C LEU A 113 1.31 10.97 -31.70
N PHE A 114 0.52 10.60 -32.72
CA PHE A 114 1.05 10.38 -34.07
C PHE A 114 1.71 11.69 -34.47
N ASP A 115 2.99 11.80 -34.15
CA ASP A 115 3.79 12.94 -34.56
C ASP A 115 4.18 12.70 -36.01
N ILE A 116 3.46 13.36 -36.92
CA ILE A 116 3.64 13.24 -38.38
C ILE A 116 5.10 13.55 -38.76
N ASP A 117 5.78 14.36 -37.95
CA ASP A 117 7.17 14.74 -38.15
C ASP A 117 8.17 13.61 -37.84
N THR A 118 7.71 12.50 -37.25
CA THR A 118 8.55 11.37 -36.84
C THR A 118 8.31 10.08 -37.62
N ILE A 119 7.38 10.09 -38.59
CA ILE A 119 7.11 8.90 -39.39
C ILE A 119 8.34 8.51 -40.21
N SER A 120 8.79 7.27 -40.02
CA SER A 120 9.88 6.73 -40.82
C SER A 120 9.40 6.28 -42.20
N GLN A 121 10.31 6.23 -43.17
CA GLN A 121 9.99 5.74 -44.52
C GLN A 121 9.48 4.30 -44.48
N ASP A 122 10.07 3.44 -43.64
CA ASP A 122 9.63 2.05 -43.45
C ASP A 122 8.18 1.93 -42.94
N GLU A 123 7.75 2.86 -42.09
CA GLU A 123 6.37 2.93 -41.61
C GLU A 123 5.40 3.44 -42.67
N LEU A 124 5.82 4.41 -43.49
CA LEU A 124 5.02 4.95 -44.59
C LEU A 124 4.80 3.88 -45.66
N ASP A 125 5.84 3.12 -46.02
CA ASP A 125 5.77 1.99 -46.94
C ASP A 125 4.82 0.92 -46.42
N ALA A 126 4.89 0.59 -45.12
CA ALA A 126 3.99 -0.37 -44.51
C ALA A 126 2.52 0.07 -44.56
N LEU A 127 2.24 1.37 -44.41
CA LEU A 127 0.88 1.92 -44.50
C LEU A 127 0.34 1.91 -45.94
N TYR A 128 1.19 2.16 -46.93
CA TYR A 128 0.84 2.05 -48.35
C TYR A 128 0.54 0.59 -48.73
N GLU A 129 1.42 -0.35 -48.37
CA GLU A 129 1.26 -1.78 -48.69
C GLU A 129 0.06 -2.43 -47.98
N ASN A 130 -0.33 -1.93 -46.80
CA ASN A 130 -1.54 -2.39 -46.11
C ASN A 130 -2.84 -1.90 -46.77
N GLY A 131 -2.74 -1.00 -47.76
CA GLY A 131 -3.88 -0.39 -48.44
C GLY A 131 -4.62 0.65 -47.59
N ASN A 132 -3.97 1.20 -46.56
CA ASN A 132 -4.56 2.24 -45.72
C ASN A 132 -4.62 3.60 -46.45
N PHE A 133 -3.74 3.80 -47.43
CA PHE A 133 -3.74 4.96 -48.34
C PHE A 133 -3.87 4.45 -49.78
N ASN A 134 -5.08 4.54 -50.35
CA ASN A 134 -5.26 4.34 -51.78
C ASN A 134 -5.05 5.67 -52.50
N LEU A 135 -3.85 5.86 -53.05
CA LEU A 135 -3.44 7.08 -53.75
C LEU A 135 -3.77 6.95 -55.24
N ASP A 136 -5.04 6.78 -55.57
CA ASP A 136 -5.47 6.96 -56.96
C ASP A 136 -5.46 8.46 -57.33
N ASN A 137 -5.34 8.74 -58.63
CA ASN A 137 -5.24 10.12 -59.12
C ASN A 137 -6.48 10.95 -58.77
N ASP A 138 -7.64 10.32 -58.67
CA ASP A 138 -8.91 10.98 -58.34
C ASP A 138 -8.94 11.39 -56.86
N ALA A 139 -8.48 10.53 -55.96
CA ALA A 139 -8.35 10.76 -54.52
C ALA A 139 -7.28 11.81 -54.23
N LEU A 140 -6.16 11.79 -54.95
CA LEU A 140 -5.12 12.81 -54.87
C LEU A 140 -5.66 14.18 -55.33
N SER A 141 -6.38 14.21 -56.45
CA SER A 141 -7.01 15.43 -56.98
C SER A 141 -8.01 16.03 -55.98
N LEU A 142 -8.85 15.18 -55.39
CA LEU A 142 -9.80 15.60 -54.35
C LEU A 142 -9.08 16.12 -53.10
N ALA A 143 -8.03 15.45 -52.64
CA ALA A 143 -7.26 15.85 -51.46
C ALA A 143 -6.54 17.20 -51.66
N ILE A 144 -5.91 17.40 -52.83
CA ILE A 144 -5.25 18.66 -53.21
C ILE A 144 -6.29 19.80 -53.36
N SER A 145 -7.49 19.49 -53.85
CA SER A 145 -8.55 20.49 -54.00
C SER A 145 -9.24 20.84 -52.69
N GLU A 146 -9.40 19.89 -51.77
CA GLU A 146 -10.11 20.07 -50.50
C GLU A 146 -9.21 20.70 -49.44
N TYR A 147 -7.97 20.23 -49.35
CA TYR A 147 -6.95 20.86 -48.56
C TYR A 147 -6.19 21.79 -49.49
N SER A 148 -6.45 23.10 -49.43
CA SER A 148 -5.78 24.08 -50.29
C SER A 148 -4.26 24.10 -50.02
N ILE A 149 -3.54 23.12 -50.56
CA ILE A 149 -2.10 22.96 -50.42
C ILE A 149 -1.49 24.22 -51.02
N ASN A 150 -0.92 25.04 -50.16
CA ASN A 150 -0.22 26.23 -50.60
C ASN A 150 1.12 25.76 -51.13
N PHE A 151 1.25 25.71 -52.46
CA PHE A 151 2.52 25.48 -53.13
C PHE A 151 3.38 26.74 -52.96
N ASP A 152 3.92 26.90 -51.76
CA ASP A 152 4.90 27.93 -51.48
C ASP A 152 6.26 27.58 -52.08
N GLU A 153 7.18 28.55 -51.99
CA GLU A 153 8.50 28.47 -52.58
C GLU A 153 9.32 27.28 -52.05
N GLU A 154 9.02 26.80 -50.84
CA GLU A 154 9.67 25.66 -50.21
C GLU A 154 9.25 24.33 -50.87
N ILE A 155 7.94 24.08 -51.02
CA ILE A 155 7.43 22.90 -51.74
C ILE A 155 7.84 22.92 -53.22
N ALA A 156 7.79 24.08 -53.86
CA ALA A 156 8.19 24.24 -55.26
C ALA A 156 9.69 23.95 -55.48
N SER A 157 10.54 24.23 -54.48
CA SER A 157 11.97 23.90 -54.54
C SER A 157 12.28 22.42 -54.30
N ALA A 158 11.47 21.74 -53.49
CA ALA A 158 11.59 20.30 -53.23
C ALA A 158 11.18 19.46 -54.44
N LEU A 159 10.18 19.95 -55.20
CA LEU A 159 9.83 19.46 -56.53
C LEU A 159 10.89 19.95 -57.53
N ASN A 160 12.03 19.27 -57.60
CA ASN A 160 13.10 19.58 -58.56
C ASN A 160 12.67 19.27 -60.01
N LEU A 161 11.72 20.06 -60.52
CA LEU A 161 11.15 19.99 -61.86
C LEU A 161 12.12 20.64 -62.84
N ASN A 162 13.12 19.87 -63.26
CA ASN A 162 13.96 20.29 -64.37
C ASN A 162 13.26 20.03 -65.71
N ASN A 163 13.63 20.82 -66.72
CA ASN A 163 12.95 20.80 -68.02
C ASN A 163 13.11 19.45 -68.75
N GLU A 164 14.22 18.74 -68.52
CA GLU A 164 14.50 17.43 -69.14
C GLU A 164 13.58 16.33 -68.59
N SER A 165 13.34 16.32 -67.28
CA SER A 165 12.42 15.40 -66.63
C SER A 165 10.97 15.64 -67.06
N VAL A 166 10.58 16.92 -67.20
CA VAL A 166 9.25 17.29 -67.70
C VAL A 166 9.07 16.92 -69.17
N GLU A 167 10.05 17.21 -70.03
CA GLU A 167 10.02 16.87 -71.45
C GLU A 167 9.96 15.35 -71.66
N THR A 168 10.72 14.59 -70.89
CA THR A 168 10.69 13.11 -70.93
C THR A 168 9.32 12.57 -70.53
N TYR A 169 8.70 13.13 -69.48
CA TYR A 169 7.35 12.75 -69.06
C TYR A 169 6.30 13.08 -70.11
N LEU A 170 6.29 14.30 -70.65
CA LEU A 170 5.35 14.72 -71.68
C LEU A 170 5.46 13.87 -72.96
N ASN A 171 6.67 13.46 -73.32
CA ASN A 171 6.90 12.55 -74.45
C ASN A 171 6.53 11.09 -74.15
N SER A 172 6.38 10.72 -72.88
CA SER A 172 5.95 9.37 -72.46
C SER A 172 4.43 9.22 -72.41
N ILE A 173 3.69 10.33 -72.40
CA ILE A 173 2.22 10.33 -72.43
C ILE A 173 1.75 10.09 -73.87
N ASP A 174 0.76 9.20 -74.04
CA ASP A 174 0.11 9.00 -75.34
C ASP A 174 -0.69 10.26 -75.70
N PRO A 175 -0.40 10.95 -76.82
CA PRO A 175 -1.15 12.13 -77.23
C PRO A 175 -2.65 11.86 -77.42
N ASN A 176 -3.07 10.61 -77.64
CA ASN A 176 -4.48 10.26 -77.73
C ASN A 176 -5.19 10.21 -76.36
N SER A 177 -4.47 9.98 -75.25
CA SER A 177 -5.09 9.97 -73.91
C SER A 177 -5.44 11.38 -73.44
N ILE A 178 -4.69 12.39 -73.88
CA ILE A 178 -4.93 13.80 -73.54
C ILE A 178 -6.23 14.31 -74.19
N LEU A 179 -6.60 13.78 -75.36
CA LEU A 179 -7.81 14.18 -76.07
C LEU A 179 -9.10 13.64 -75.44
N ASP A 180 -9.02 12.55 -74.68
CA ASP A 180 -10.16 11.97 -73.96
C ASP A 180 -10.43 12.68 -72.61
N GLU A 181 -9.50 13.53 -72.14
CA GLU A 181 -9.61 14.28 -70.88
C GLU A 181 -10.00 15.77 -71.06
N ILE A 182 -10.13 16.25 -72.30
CA ILE A 182 -10.67 17.58 -72.58
C ILE A 182 -12.21 17.48 -72.66
N PRO A 183 -12.99 18.21 -71.84
CA PRO A 183 -14.45 18.23 -71.95
C PRO A 183 -14.96 18.86 -73.26
#